data_AF-A0A519ZZY0-F1
#
_entry.id   AF-A0A519ZZY0-F1
#
_cell.length_a   1.000
_cell.length_b   1.000
_cell.length_c   1.000
_cell.angle_alpha   90.00
_cell.angle_beta   90.00
_cell.angle_gamma   90.00
#
_symmetry.space_group_name_H-M   'P 1'
#
loop_
_entity.id
_entity.type
_entity.pdbx_description
1 polymer ?
#
loop_
_entity_poly.entity_id
_entity_poly.type
_entity_poly.pdbx_seq_one_letter_code
_entity_poly.pdbx_strand_id
1 'polypeptide(L)'
;MTQPLPATTTAPDLPALLARLGYAPTPAGGTCLRGCRNPDGSLRWVWPTTLREPLFLEFYAAASLRAKLFSNLVRVVFACRLQGLFFAKLPGRFAATGQQRWPVGDFALFTGTPGPNRKA
;
A
#
# COMPACT_ATOMS: atom_id res chain seq x y z
N MET A 1 -31.22 -25.41 -8.52
CA MET A 1 -29.76 -25.46 -8.34
C MET A 1 -29.26 -24.03 -8.32
N THR A 2 -29.31 -23.39 -7.15
CA THR A 2 -28.95 -21.97 -7.01
C THR A 2 -27.51 -21.93 -6.55
N GLN A 3 -26.61 -21.59 -7.46
CA GLN A 3 -25.20 -21.35 -7.14
C GLN A 3 -25.15 -20.13 -6.19
N PRO A 4 -24.47 -20.20 -5.03
CA PRO A 4 -24.31 -19.02 -4.20
C PRO A 4 -23.37 -18.03 -4.90
N LEU A 5 -23.80 -16.77 -4.96
CA LEU A 5 -22.94 -15.64 -5.33
C LEU A 5 -21.65 -15.65 -4.49
N PRO A 6 -20.47 -15.40 -5.07
CA PRO A 6 -19.26 -15.25 -4.28
C PRO A 6 -19.42 -14.04 -3.36
N ALA A 7 -19.39 -14.32 -2.07
CA ALA A 7 -19.48 -13.35 -1.00
C ALA A 7 -18.23 -12.44 -1.00
N THR A 8 -18.48 -11.14 -0.86
CA THR A 8 -17.61 -10.17 -0.20
C THR A 8 -16.27 -9.92 -0.88
N THR A 9 -16.19 -8.80 -1.62
CA THR A 9 -14.94 -8.08 -1.93
C THR A 9 -14.24 -7.70 -0.62
N THR A 10 -13.56 -8.68 -0.05
CA THR A 10 -12.70 -8.57 1.12
C THR A 10 -11.43 -7.84 0.66
N ALA A 11 -10.79 -7.08 1.56
CA ALA A 11 -9.61 -6.24 1.30
C ALA A 11 -8.73 -6.80 0.17
N PRO A 12 -8.31 -5.96 -0.80
CA PRO A 12 -7.69 -6.44 -2.03
C PRO A 12 -6.58 -7.44 -1.68
N ASP A 13 -6.67 -8.64 -2.26
CA ASP A 13 -5.76 -9.75 -1.98
C ASP A 13 -4.32 -9.27 -2.26
N LEU A 14 -3.64 -8.90 -1.18
CA LEU A 14 -2.34 -8.24 -1.22
C LEU A 14 -1.31 -9.11 -1.97
N PRO A 15 -1.24 -10.43 -1.72
CA PRO A 15 -0.53 -11.38 -2.58
C PRO A 15 -0.84 -11.24 -4.08
N ALA A 16 -2.11 -11.22 -4.49
CA ALA A 16 -2.48 -11.11 -5.90
C ALA A 16 -2.05 -9.77 -6.51
N LEU A 17 -2.21 -8.67 -5.78
CA LEU A 17 -1.73 -7.35 -6.23
C LEU A 17 -0.21 -7.32 -6.41
N LEU A 18 0.53 -7.89 -5.45
CA LEU A 18 1.98 -7.95 -5.49
C LEU A 18 2.50 -8.89 -6.57
N ALA A 19 1.78 -9.98 -6.87
CA ALA A 19 2.10 -10.86 -7.99
C ALA A 19 2.10 -10.09 -9.32
N ARG A 20 1.14 -9.18 -9.54
CA ARG A 20 1.10 -8.31 -10.73
C ARG A 20 2.27 -7.34 -10.81
N LEU A 21 2.87 -7.01 -9.66
CA LEU A 21 4.07 -6.20 -9.53
C LEU A 21 5.36 -7.03 -9.63
N GLY A 22 5.28 -8.35 -9.86
CA GLY A 22 6.44 -9.24 -9.90
C GLY A 22 6.97 -9.61 -8.52
N TYR A 23 6.12 -9.64 -7.50
CA TYR A 23 6.49 -10.07 -6.16
C TYR A 23 5.75 -11.35 -5.76
N ALA A 24 6.46 -12.27 -5.12
CA ALA A 24 5.88 -13.51 -4.60
C ALA A 24 5.99 -13.55 -3.07
N PRO A 25 4.99 -14.12 -2.36
CA PRO A 25 5.11 -14.43 -0.94
C PRO A 25 6.32 -15.34 -0.69
N THR A 26 7.09 -15.07 0.36
CA THR A 26 8.23 -15.91 0.76
C THR A 26 8.19 -16.21 2.26
N PRO A 27 8.47 -17.47 2.69
CA PRO A 27 8.48 -17.84 4.10
C PRO A 27 9.69 -17.26 4.85
N ALA A 28 10.80 -16.99 4.16
CA ALA A 28 12.02 -16.42 4.73
C ALA A 28 12.66 -15.42 3.75
N GLY A 29 13.34 -14.40 4.30
CA GLY A 29 13.87 -13.29 3.49
C GLY A 29 12.78 -12.36 2.95
N GLY A 30 13.10 -11.59 1.91
CA GLY A 30 12.17 -10.65 1.27
C GLY A 30 11.92 -9.36 2.05
N THR A 31 11.03 -8.54 1.51
CA THR A 31 10.69 -7.22 2.03
C THR A 31 9.35 -7.27 2.75
N CYS A 32 9.30 -6.68 3.94
CA CYS A 32 8.05 -6.42 4.64
C CYS A 32 7.38 -5.15 4.08
N LEU A 33 6.07 -5.06 4.18
CA LEU A 33 5.31 -3.91 3.69
C LEU A 33 4.67 -3.14 4.84
N ARG A 34 4.39 -1.86 4.61
CA ARG A 34 3.56 -1.01 5.45
C ARG A 34 2.32 -0.57 4.68
N GLY A 35 1.27 -0.25 5.43
CA GLY A 35 0.01 0.20 4.87
C GLY A 35 -0.52 1.46 5.53
N CYS A 36 -1.20 2.28 4.73
CA CYS A 36 -2.12 3.31 5.21
C CYS A 36 -3.55 2.90 4.82
N ARG A 37 -4.48 3.04 5.76
CA ARG A 37 -5.89 2.67 5.56
C ARG A 37 -6.74 3.90 5.26
N ASN A 38 -7.83 3.67 4.56
CA ASN A 38 -8.95 4.59 4.45
C ASN A 38 -9.73 4.66 5.78
N PRO A 39 -10.60 5.68 5.97
CA PRO A 39 -11.42 5.80 7.17
C PRO A 39 -12.31 4.59 7.47
N ASP A 40 -12.71 3.85 6.43
CA ASP A 40 -13.50 2.61 6.52
C ASP A 40 -12.65 1.37 6.88
N GLY A 41 -11.35 1.54 7.08
CA GLY A 41 -10.41 0.46 7.40
C GLY A 41 -9.86 -0.31 6.19
N SER A 42 -10.34 -0.04 4.97
CA SER A 42 -9.79 -0.64 3.74
C SER A 42 -8.37 -0.13 3.48
N LEU A 43 -7.55 -0.93 2.79
CA LEU A 43 -6.18 -0.55 2.46
C LEU A 43 -6.19 0.52 1.35
N ARG A 44 -5.50 1.64 1.56
CA ARG A 44 -5.39 2.75 0.60
C ARG A 44 -4.05 2.78 -0.11
N TRP A 45 -2.99 2.62 0.67
CA TRP A 45 -1.61 2.71 0.22
C TRP A 45 -0.78 1.59 0.81
N VAL A 46 0.13 1.05 0.01
CA VAL A 46 1.09 0.00 0.42
C VAL A 46 2.47 0.35 -0.08
N TRP A 47 3.49 0.16 0.76
CA TRP A 47 4.88 0.38 0.35
C TRP A 47 5.87 -0.50 1.13
N PRO A 48 7.09 -0.73 0.60
CA PRO A 48 8.19 -1.37 1.32
C PRO A 48 8.55 -0.71 2.65
N THR A 49 8.79 -1.50 3.69
CA THR A 49 9.28 -0.96 4.98
C THR A 49 10.62 -0.24 4.86
N THR A 50 11.39 -0.55 3.82
CA THR A 50 12.69 0.03 3.49
C THR A 50 12.61 1.42 2.86
N LEU A 51 11.42 1.80 2.37
CA LEU A 51 11.20 3.07 1.68
C LEU A 51 11.49 4.25 2.62
N ARG A 52 12.33 5.17 2.14
CA ARG A 52 12.79 6.35 2.90
C ARG A 52 12.04 7.63 2.56
N GLU A 53 11.38 7.64 1.41
CA GLU A 53 10.61 8.77 0.92
C GLU A 53 9.13 8.39 0.80
N PRO A 54 8.20 9.29 1.14
CA PRO A 54 6.77 8.99 1.06
C PRO A 54 6.27 9.09 -0.40
N LEU A 55 6.68 8.16 -1.27
CA LEU A 55 6.36 8.18 -2.71
C LEU A 55 4.85 8.29 -3.01
N PHE A 56 3.99 7.82 -2.10
CA PHE A 56 2.54 7.96 -2.24
C PHE A 56 2.04 9.41 -2.22
N LEU A 57 2.83 10.35 -1.66
CA LEU A 57 2.46 11.76 -1.65
C LEU A 57 2.56 12.41 -3.03
N GLU A 58 3.36 11.88 -3.95
CA GLU A 58 3.44 12.37 -5.34
C GLU A 58 2.09 12.25 -6.06
N PHE A 59 1.28 11.27 -5.66
CA PHE A 59 -0.08 11.06 -6.17
C PHE A 59 -1.16 11.66 -5.24
N TYR A 60 -0.77 12.39 -4.20
CA TYR A 60 -1.70 13.01 -3.26
C TYR A 60 -1.95 14.47 -3.61
N ALA A 61 -3.18 14.80 -4.01
CA ALA A 61 -3.56 16.16 -4.37
C ALA A 61 -3.59 17.09 -3.14
N ALA A 62 -2.48 17.79 -2.88
CA ALA A 62 -2.33 18.75 -1.78
C ALA A 62 -2.95 20.13 -2.10
N ALA A 63 -4.19 20.16 -2.60
CA ALA A 63 -4.85 21.39 -3.03
C ALA A 63 -5.32 22.27 -1.85
N SER A 64 -5.69 21.68 -0.71
CA SER A 64 -6.17 22.39 0.47
C SER A 64 -5.07 22.61 1.52
N LEU A 65 -5.23 23.62 2.38
CA LEU A 65 -4.30 23.88 3.49
C LEU A 65 -4.16 22.65 4.41
N ARG A 66 -5.27 21.96 4.69
CA ARG A 66 -5.28 20.71 5.46
C ARG A 66 -4.45 19.61 4.77
N ALA A 67 -4.60 19.46 3.46
CA ALA A 67 -3.86 18.47 2.67
C ALA A 67 -2.35 18.79 2.61
N LYS A 68 -1.98 20.07 2.53
CA LYS A 68 -0.59 20.52 2.61
C LYS A 68 0.03 20.24 3.98
N LEU A 69 -0.69 20.55 5.07
CA LEU A 69 -0.23 20.25 6.43
C LEU A 69 -0.01 18.76 6.64
N PHE A 70 -0.95 17.92 6.20
CA PHE A 70 -0.81 16.47 6.23
C PHE A 70 0.41 15.98 5.45
N SER A 71 0.61 16.48 4.23
CA SER A 71 1.75 16.10 3.38
C SER A 71 3.08 16.46 4.03
N ASN A 72 3.19 17.65 4.63
CA ASN A 72 4.38 18.08 5.34
C ASN A 72 4.64 17.22 6.58
N LEU A 73 3.60 16.91 7.37
CA LEU A 73 3.73 16.04 8.53
C LEU A 73 4.26 14.65 8.13
N VAL A 74 3.70 14.05 7.07
CA VAL A 74 4.16 12.76 6.56
C VAL A 74 5.61 12.82 6.09
N ARG A 75 6.02 13.89 5.39
CA ARG A 75 7.42 14.09 4.98
C ARG A 75 8.36 14.15 6.19
N VAL A 76 7.98 14.86 7.26
CA VAL A 76 8.75 14.89 8.52
C VAL A 76 8.83 13.51 9.16
N VAL A 77 7.72 12.76 9.22
CA VAL A 77 7.70 11.39 9.75
C VAL A 77 8.67 10.48 9.00
N PHE A 78 8.72 10.57 7.67
CA PHE A 78 9.65 9.79 6.86
C PHE A 78 11.11 10.26 7.03
N ALA A 79 11.36 11.57 7.06
CA ALA A 79 12.69 12.13 7.29
C ALA A 79 13.27 11.71 8.65
N CYS A 80 12.44 11.68 9.70
CA CYS A 80 12.82 11.22 11.04
C CYS A 80 12.82 9.69 11.19
N ARG A 81 12.49 8.93 10.14
CA ARG A 81 12.36 7.47 10.14
C ARG A 81 11.32 6.92 11.15
N LEU A 82 10.30 7.73 11.45
CA LEU A 82 9.24 7.43 12.43
C LEU A 82 8.02 6.74 11.81
N GLN A 83 8.05 6.36 10.53
CA GLN A 83 6.96 5.65 9.86
C GLN A 83 6.56 4.35 10.57
N GLY A 84 7.45 3.81 11.40
CA GLY A 84 7.19 2.68 12.28
C GLY A 84 6.08 2.88 13.30
N LEU A 85 5.93 4.12 13.78
CA LEU A 85 4.97 4.49 14.83
C LEU A 85 3.61 4.84 14.26
N PHE A 86 3.57 5.41 13.06
CA PHE A 86 2.34 5.93 12.44
C PHE A 86 1.70 4.97 11.43
N PHE A 87 2.47 4.06 10.83
CA PHE A 87 1.98 3.16 9.79
C PHE A 87 2.22 1.69 10.15
N ALA A 88 1.14 0.93 10.21
CA ALA A 88 1.18 -0.49 10.56
C ALA A 88 2.01 -1.30 9.55
N LYS A 89 2.77 -2.27 10.05
CA LYS A 89 3.33 -3.33 9.22
C LYS A 89 2.20 -4.24 8.75
N LEU A 90 2.21 -4.59 7.48
CA LEU A 90 1.28 -5.56 6.90
C LEU A 90 1.83 -6.98 7.09
N PRO A 91 0.96 -8.00 7.21
CA PRO A 91 1.38 -9.38 7.33
C PRO A 91 2.07 -9.88 6.05
N GLY A 92 2.97 -10.84 6.22
CA GLY A 92 3.68 -11.48 5.11
C GLY A 92 5.00 -10.82 4.75
N ARG A 93 5.77 -11.52 3.92
CA ARG A 93 7.02 -11.05 3.32
C ARG A 93 6.99 -11.36 1.84
N PHE A 94 7.55 -10.47 1.04
CA PHE A 94 7.48 -10.56 -0.40
C PHE A 94 8.86 -10.40 -1.02
N ALA A 95 9.23 -11.32 -1.91
CA ALA A 95 10.47 -11.27 -2.65
C ALA A 95 10.20 -10.87 -4.10
N ALA A 96 11.12 -10.10 -4.67
CA ALA A 96 11.10 -9.80 -6.08
C ALA A 96 11.36 -11.07 -6.90
N THR A 97 10.55 -11.32 -7.93
CA THR A 97 10.71 -12.48 -8.81
C THR A 97 11.76 -12.26 -9.92
N GLY A 98 12.32 -11.05 -10.01
CA GLY A 98 13.24 -10.66 -11.09
C GLY A 98 12.53 -10.26 -12.40
N GLN A 99 11.20 -10.31 -12.44
CA GLN A 99 10.39 -9.90 -13.59
C GLN A 99 10.06 -8.40 -13.59
N GLN A 100 10.51 -7.65 -12.57
CA GLN A 100 10.28 -6.21 -12.48
C GLN A 100 11.00 -5.45 -13.60
N ARG A 101 10.27 -4.59 -14.30
CA ARG A 101 10.83 -3.60 -15.24
C ARG A 101 11.11 -2.24 -14.58
N TRP A 102 11.11 -2.19 -13.25
CA TRP A 102 11.14 -0.96 -12.44
C TRP A 102 11.94 -1.20 -11.15
N PRO A 103 12.39 -0.14 -10.44
CA PRO A 103 13.27 -0.27 -9.27
C PRO A 103 12.69 -1.12 -8.12
N VAL A 104 13.36 -2.23 -7.80
CA VAL A 104 12.91 -3.14 -6.73
C VAL A 104 13.01 -2.45 -5.37
N GLY A 105 11.89 -2.38 -4.66
CA GLY A 105 11.86 -1.87 -3.28
C GLY A 105 11.59 -0.37 -3.14
N ASP A 106 11.49 0.36 -4.24
CA ASP A 106 11.18 1.79 -4.26
C ASP A 106 9.84 2.04 -4.97
N PHE A 107 8.75 1.67 -4.29
CA PHE A 107 7.40 1.89 -4.81
C PHE A 107 6.40 2.26 -3.71
N ALA A 108 5.32 2.90 -4.14
CA ALA A 108 4.08 2.99 -3.39
C ALA A 108 2.92 2.56 -4.29
N LEU A 109 2.14 1.59 -3.81
CA LEU A 109 0.98 1.05 -4.51
C LEU A 109 -0.29 1.69 -3.95
N PHE A 110 -1.08 2.31 -4.84
CA PHE A 110 -2.42 2.75 -4.53
C PHE A 110 -3.40 1.59 -4.71
N THR A 111 -4.09 1.20 -3.63
CA THR A 111 -5.04 0.09 -3.65
C THR A 111 -6.50 0.54 -3.75
N GLY A 112 -6.73 1.85 -3.78
CA GLY A 112 -8.05 2.45 -4.02
C GLY A 112 -8.56 3.31 -2.86
N THR A 113 -9.67 4.00 -3.12
CA THR A 113 -10.46 4.76 -2.14
C THR A 113 -11.86 4.16 -2.06
N PRO A 114 -12.51 4.19 -0.88
CA PRO A 114 -13.87 3.70 -0.73
C PRO A 114 -14.81 4.61 -1.51
N GLY A 115 -15.78 4.02 -2.20
CA GLY A 115 -16.80 4.78 -2.90
C GLY A 115 -17.87 3.87 -3.49
N PRO A 116 -19.16 4.24 -3.41
CA PRO A 116 -20.29 3.39 -3.83
C PRO A 116 -20.32 3.08 -5.33
N ASN A 117 -19.50 3.74 -6.15
CA ASN A 117 -19.56 3.69 -7.62
C ASN A 117 -18.22 3.32 -8.29
N ARG A 118 -17.41 2.43 -7.71
CA ARG A 118 -16.27 1.83 -8.43
C ARG A 118 -16.46 0.33 -8.57
N LYS A 119 -16.44 -0.10 -9.84
CA LYS A 119 -16.93 -1.37 -10.39
C LYS A 119 -16.45 -2.62 -9.62
N ALA A 120 -17.39 -3.55 -9.50
CA ALA A 120 -17.21 -4.96 -9.21
C ALA A 120 -16.27 -5.65 -10.21
#